data_AF-A0A932HHG8-F1
#
_entry.id   AF-A0A932HHG8-F1
#
_cell.length_a   1.000
_cell.length_b   1.000
_cell.length_c   1.000
_cell.angle_alpha   90.00
_cell.angle_beta   90.00
_cell.angle_gamma   90.00
#
_symmetry.space_group_name_H-M   'P 1'
#
loop_
_entity.id
_entity.type
_entity.pdbx_description
1 polymer ?
#
loop_
_entity_poly.entity_id
_entity_poly.type
_entity_poly.pdbx_seq_one_letter_code
_entity_poly.pdbx_strand_id
1 'polypeptide(L)'
;VLHELPLGLPGLFLAAVLAAAMSTIAAELNSLSTATVIDFYRRYVKVSGSDAHYLRVSKLATAFWGVFACVVAVFAAQLGSLIEVVNRFGSFFYGSILGVFLLAMIRGAKGRGAFYGLLAGMGAVAVTRFRAPSISFLWHNVIGAGTVVLVGLLLSGMQARRPAS
;
A
#
# COMPACT_ATOMS: atom_id res chain seq x y z
N VAL A 1 -21.60 -25.77 7.57
CA VAL A 1 -20.39 -26.03 8.36
C VAL A 1 -20.55 -25.65 9.84
N LEU A 2 -21.16 -24.51 10.20
CA LEU A 2 -21.37 -24.13 11.61
C LEU A 2 -22.40 -25.01 12.38
N HIS A 3 -23.24 -25.78 11.68
CA HIS A 3 -24.19 -26.72 12.29
C HIS A 3 -23.61 -28.11 12.62
N GLU A 4 -22.37 -28.39 12.19
CA GLU A 4 -21.68 -29.68 12.39
C GLU A 4 -20.77 -29.68 13.64
N LEU A 5 -20.73 -28.56 14.38
CA LEU A 5 -19.77 -28.37 15.47
C LEU A 5 -20.44 -28.54 16.84
N PRO A 6 -19.82 -29.30 17.78
CA PRO A 6 -20.30 -29.44 19.15
C PRO A 6 -20.57 -28.09 19.83
N LEU A 7 -21.55 -28.08 20.75
CA LEU A 7 -21.92 -26.90 21.54
C LEU A 7 -20.67 -26.24 22.16
N GLY A 8 -20.53 -24.93 21.98
CA GLY A 8 -19.39 -24.13 22.44
C GLY A 8 -18.31 -23.85 21.38
N LEU A 9 -18.10 -24.74 20.41
CA LEU A 9 -17.10 -24.53 19.34
C LEU A 9 -17.43 -23.40 18.35
N PRO A 10 -18.70 -23.15 17.96
CA PRO A 10 -19.03 -22.01 17.11
C PRO A 10 -18.65 -20.66 17.74
N GLY A 11 -18.82 -20.52 19.06
CA GLY A 11 -18.43 -19.32 19.81
C GLY A 11 -16.92 -19.14 19.86
N LEU A 12 -16.18 -20.21 20.11
CA LEU A 12 -14.70 -20.20 20.08
C LEU A 12 -14.18 -19.86 18.68
N PHE A 13 -14.77 -20.44 17.63
CA PHE A 13 -14.40 -20.16 16.24
C PHE A 13 -14.63 -18.68 15.88
N LEU A 14 -15.79 -18.12 16.23
CA LEU A 14 -16.08 -16.70 16.01
C LEU A 14 -15.09 -15.81 16.77
N ALA A 15 -14.80 -16.13 18.03
CA ALA A 15 -13.82 -15.41 18.83
C ALA A 15 -12.43 -15.45 18.20
N ALA A 16 -11.99 -16.61 17.69
CA ALA A 16 -10.69 -16.75 17.02
C ALA A 16 -10.60 -15.93 15.72
N VAL A 17 -11.65 -15.95 14.89
CA VAL A 17 -11.70 -15.16 13.64
C VAL A 17 -11.68 -13.66 13.94
N LEU A 18 -12.47 -13.21 14.93
CA LEU A 18 -12.49 -11.81 15.35
C LEU A 18 -11.15 -11.38 15.95
N ALA A 19 -10.53 -12.20 16.78
CA ALA A 19 -9.22 -11.93 17.35
C ALA A 19 -8.14 -11.81 16.27
N ALA A 20 -8.14 -12.70 15.27
CA ALA A 20 -7.24 -12.64 14.13
C ALA A 20 -7.44 -11.35 13.32
N ALA A 21 -8.70 -11.00 12.99
CA ALA A 21 -9.02 -9.78 12.27
C ALA A 21 -8.59 -8.52 13.03
N MET A 22 -8.87 -8.45 14.35
CA MET A 22 -8.45 -7.33 15.20
C MET A 22 -6.92 -7.19 15.26
N SER A 23 -6.19 -8.30 15.30
CA SER A 23 -4.72 -8.28 15.30
C SER A 23 -4.14 -7.67 14.01
N THR A 24 -4.68 -8.06 12.86
CA THR A 24 -4.27 -7.47 11.56
C THR A 24 -4.61 -5.99 11.49
N ILE A 25 -5.83 -5.60 11.84
CA ILE A 25 -6.27 -4.19 11.81
C ILE A 25 -5.41 -3.34 12.74
N ALA A 26 -5.09 -3.83 13.95
CA ALA A 26 -4.23 -3.12 14.89
C ALA A 26 -2.81 -2.92 14.33
N ALA A 27 -2.24 -3.93 13.67
CA ALA A 27 -0.93 -3.84 13.04
C ALA A 27 -0.91 -2.85 11.86
N GLU A 28 -1.96 -2.85 11.04
CA GLU A 28 -2.12 -1.92 9.91
C GLU A 28 -2.25 -0.47 10.40
N LEU A 29 -3.14 -0.21 11.38
CA LEU A 29 -3.33 1.12 11.95
C LEU A 29 -2.07 1.64 12.64
N ASN A 30 -1.34 0.78 13.36
CA ASN A 30 -0.07 1.15 13.97
C ASN A 30 1.00 1.50 12.92
N SER A 31 1.06 0.75 11.82
CA SER A 31 2.01 0.99 10.73
C SER A 31 1.69 2.30 10.01
N LEU A 32 0.41 2.57 9.72
CA LEU A 32 -0.05 3.83 9.12
C LEU A 32 0.24 5.03 10.04
N SER A 33 -0.05 4.89 11.34
CA SER A 33 0.24 5.91 12.35
C SER A 33 1.74 6.19 12.42
N THR A 34 2.56 5.13 12.49
CA THR A 34 4.03 5.25 12.52
C THR A 34 4.57 5.92 11.27
N ALA A 35 4.16 5.49 10.08
CA ALA A 35 4.56 6.12 8.82
C ALA A 35 4.17 7.61 8.80
N THR A 36 2.93 7.93 9.20
CA THR A 36 2.45 9.32 9.27
C THR A 36 3.28 10.16 10.25
N VAL A 37 3.55 9.64 11.45
CA VAL A 37 4.19 10.42 12.51
C VAL A 37 5.70 10.49 12.34
N ILE A 38 6.37 9.38 12.03
CA ILE A 38 7.83 9.33 11.94
C ILE A 38 8.31 9.84 10.58
N ASP A 39 7.74 9.32 9.49
CA ASP A 39 8.27 9.62 8.15
C ASP A 39 7.84 11.00 7.64
N PHE A 40 6.66 11.47 8.06
CA PHE A 40 6.13 12.78 7.65
C PHE A 40 6.19 13.82 8.76
N TYR A 41 5.43 13.64 9.86
CA TYR A 41 5.25 14.69 10.87
C TYR A 41 6.55 15.06 11.58
N ARG A 42 7.30 14.07 12.08
CA ARG A 42 8.59 14.29 12.74
C ARG A 42 9.62 14.82 11.76
N ARG A 43 9.67 14.29 10.54
CA ARG A 43 10.67 14.70 9.55
C ARG A 43 10.49 16.11 9.01
N TYR A 44 9.24 16.56 8.80
CA TYR A 44 8.97 17.82 8.09
C TYR A 44 8.23 18.88 8.90
N VAL A 45 7.45 18.51 9.92
CA VAL A 45 6.60 19.46 10.66
C VAL A 45 7.23 19.84 11.99
N LYS A 46 7.61 18.85 12.80
CA LYS A 46 8.22 19.08 14.11
C LYS A 46 9.36 18.10 14.34
N VAL A 47 10.58 18.57 14.04
CA VAL A 47 11.81 17.75 14.05
C VAL A 47 12.31 17.42 15.45
N SER A 48 12.15 18.35 16.40
CA SER A 48 12.59 18.20 17.79
C SER A 48 11.43 18.36 18.77
N GLY A 49 10.55 17.35 18.82
CA GLY A 49 9.53 17.20 19.85
C GLY A 49 9.96 16.23 20.94
N SER A 50 9.31 16.29 22.10
CA SER A 50 9.49 15.26 23.14
C SER A 50 8.79 13.95 22.76
N ASP A 51 9.24 12.83 23.32
CA ASP A 51 8.61 11.52 23.07
C ASP A 51 7.13 11.50 23.48
N ALA A 52 6.80 12.19 24.59
CA ALA A 52 5.42 12.35 25.02
C ALA A 52 4.55 13.12 24.00
N HIS A 53 5.13 14.07 23.25
CA HIS A 53 4.43 14.75 22.16
C HIS A 53 4.16 13.77 21.01
N TYR A 54 5.19 13.07 20.53
CA TYR A 54 5.01 12.12 19.43
C TYR A 54 4.05 10.99 19.79
N LEU A 55 4.06 10.49 21.03
CA LEU A 55 3.10 9.49 21.49
C LEU A 55 1.64 9.99 21.37
N ARG A 56 1.38 11.25 21.75
CA ARG A 56 0.04 11.85 21.60
C ARG A 56 -0.35 12.00 20.14
N VAL A 57 0.57 12.45 19.29
CA VAL A 57 0.32 12.58 17.85
C VAL A 57 0.08 11.22 17.21
N SER A 58 0.82 10.16 17.60
CA SER A 58 0.59 8.79 17.13
C SER A 58 -0.78 8.27 17.55
N LYS A 59 -1.23 8.52 18.78
CA LYS A 59 -2.60 8.16 19.21
C LYS A 59 -3.67 8.86 18.37
N LEU A 60 -3.47 10.15 18.07
CA LEU A 60 -4.39 10.91 17.23
C LEU A 60 -4.39 10.41 15.78
N ALA A 61 -3.21 10.10 15.22
CA ALA A 61 -3.07 9.53 13.89
C ALA A 61 -3.74 8.16 13.80
N THR A 62 -3.57 7.29 14.80
CA THR A 62 -4.26 5.99 14.87
C THR A 62 -5.79 6.16 14.89
N ALA A 63 -6.31 7.10 15.68
CA ALA A 63 -7.74 7.39 15.71
C ALA A 63 -8.25 7.92 14.35
N PHE A 64 -7.50 8.84 13.73
CA PHE A 64 -7.81 9.36 12.40
C PHE A 64 -7.87 8.23 11.34
N TRP A 65 -6.85 7.37 11.28
CA TRP A 65 -6.82 6.26 10.34
C TRP A 65 -7.92 5.24 10.60
N GLY A 66 -8.28 5.01 11.87
CA GLY A 66 -9.41 4.15 12.24
C GLY A 66 -10.74 4.70 11.73
N VAL A 67 -11.01 6.00 11.93
CA VAL A 67 -12.22 6.66 11.40
C VAL A 67 -12.23 6.64 9.88
N PHE A 68 -11.09 6.97 9.25
CA PHE A 68 -10.94 6.93 7.80
C PHE A 68 -11.23 5.52 7.23
N ALA A 69 -10.71 4.47 7.86
CA ALA A 69 -10.97 3.09 7.47
C ALA A 69 -12.46 2.73 7.59
N CYS A 70 -13.13 3.14 8.67
CA CYS A 70 -14.59 2.93 8.82
C CYS A 70 -15.39 3.61 7.71
N VAL A 71 -15.04 4.86 7.37
CA VAL A 71 -15.70 5.60 6.28
C VAL A 71 -15.49 4.89 4.95
N VAL A 72 -14.26 4.51 4.62
CA VAL A 72 -13.94 3.77 3.38
C VAL A 72 -14.65 2.42 3.34
N ALA A 73 -14.76 1.71 4.47
CA ALA A 73 -15.44 0.42 4.54
C ALA A 73 -16.93 0.53 4.17
N VAL A 74 -17.62 1.58 4.61
CA VAL A 74 -19.04 1.83 4.28
C VAL A 74 -19.22 2.03 2.77
N PHE A 75 -18.32 2.77 2.12
CA PHE A 75 -18.36 2.95 0.66
C PHE A 75 -17.97 1.66 -0.09
N ALA A 76 -16.96 0.95 0.40
CA ALA A 76 -16.48 -0.29 -0.22
C ALA A 76 -17.56 -1.37 -0.25
N ALA A 77 -18.43 -1.42 0.75
CA ALA A 77 -19.56 -2.35 0.82
C ALA A 77 -20.57 -2.20 -0.33
N GLN A 78 -20.58 -1.04 -1.03
CA GLN A 78 -21.48 -0.77 -2.15
C GLN A 78 -20.86 -1.09 -3.53
N LEU A 79 -19.57 -1.43 -3.59
CA LEU A 79 -18.82 -1.60 -4.84
C LEU A 79 -18.86 -3.04 -5.41
N GLY A 80 -19.74 -3.89 -4.88
CA GLY A 80 -19.89 -5.28 -5.29
C GLY A 80 -19.06 -6.25 -4.44
N SER A 81 -18.48 -7.26 -5.08
CA SER A 81 -17.75 -8.31 -4.38
C SER A 81 -16.48 -7.77 -3.70
N LEU A 82 -16.33 -7.96 -2.39
CA LEU A 82 -15.20 -7.42 -1.62
C LEU A 82 -13.84 -7.87 -2.17
N ILE A 83 -13.72 -9.12 -2.63
CA ILE A 83 -12.49 -9.64 -3.23
C ILE A 83 -12.14 -8.92 -4.54
N GLU A 84 -13.15 -8.52 -5.31
CA GLU A 84 -12.95 -7.74 -6.54
C GLU A 84 -12.54 -6.32 -6.21
N VAL A 85 -13.19 -5.70 -5.23
CA VAL A 85 -12.87 -4.34 -4.75
C VAL A 85 -11.41 -4.28 -4.31
N VAL A 86 -11.00 -5.16 -3.39
CA VAL A 86 -9.62 -5.21 -2.86
C VAL A 86 -8.61 -5.40 -3.99
N ASN A 87 -8.85 -6.34 -4.91
CA ASN A 87 -7.92 -6.57 -6.01
C ASN A 87 -7.89 -5.44 -7.04
N ARG A 88 -9.04 -4.80 -7.31
CA ARG A 88 -9.12 -3.68 -8.23
C ARG A 88 -8.31 -2.49 -7.70
N PHE A 89 -8.51 -2.11 -6.44
CA PHE A 89 -7.72 -1.04 -5.82
C PHE A 89 -6.26 -1.44 -5.63
N GLY A 90 -6.00 -2.66 -5.16
CA GLY A 90 -4.66 -3.19 -4.96
C GLY A 90 -3.84 -3.23 -6.25
N SER A 91 -4.45 -3.53 -7.40
CA SER A 91 -3.76 -3.63 -8.69
C SER A 91 -3.07 -2.34 -9.16
N PHE A 92 -3.48 -1.18 -8.64
CA PHE A 92 -2.78 0.10 -8.89
C PHE A 92 -1.40 0.14 -8.24
N PHE A 93 -1.25 -0.53 -7.10
CA PHE A 93 -0.07 -0.45 -6.26
C PHE A 93 0.80 -1.70 -6.37
N TYR A 94 0.20 -2.90 -6.38
CA TYR A 94 0.94 -4.16 -6.32
C TYR A 94 1.95 -4.31 -7.46
N GLY A 95 1.55 -4.06 -8.70
CA GLY A 95 2.44 -4.09 -9.86
C GLY A 95 3.60 -3.11 -9.73
N SER A 96 3.29 -1.86 -9.38
CA SER A 96 4.29 -0.79 -9.30
C SER A 96 5.30 -1.05 -8.16
N ILE A 97 4.83 -1.51 -7.00
CA ILE A 97 5.69 -1.88 -5.86
C ILE A 97 6.58 -3.07 -6.23
N LEU A 98 6.00 -4.12 -6.84
CA LEU A 98 6.77 -5.27 -7.34
C LEU A 98 7.86 -4.81 -8.33
N GLY A 99 7.53 -3.91 -9.25
CA GLY A 99 8.48 -3.34 -10.20
C GLY A 99 9.64 -2.60 -9.52
N VAL A 100 9.39 -1.86 -8.43
CA VAL A 100 10.44 -1.21 -7.63
C VAL A 100 11.34 -2.25 -6.97
N PHE A 101 10.77 -3.31 -6.39
CA PHE A 101 11.56 -4.41 -5.81
C PHE A 101 12.41 -5.13 -6.85
N LEU A 102 11.85 -5.43 -8.02
CA LEU A 102 12.59 -6.04 -9.14
C LEU A 102 13.73 -5.13 -9.59
N LEU A 103 13.46 -3.83 -9.77
CA LEU A 103 14.46 -2.85 -10.15
C LEU A 103 15.58 -2.76 -9.11
N ALA A 104 15.26 -2.81 -7.82
CA ALA A 104 16.25 -2.75 -6.74
C ALA A 104 17.24 -3.93 -6.75
N MET A 105 16.87 -5.08 -7.31
CA MET A 105 17.78 -6.22 -7.50
C MET A 105 18.74 -6.06 -8.69
N ILE A 106 18.47 -5.11 -9.60
CA ILE A 106 19.29 -4.91 -10.80
C ILE A 106 20.50 -4.03 -10.46
N ARG A 107 21.70 -4.54 -10.74
CA ARG A 107 22.96 -3.80 -10.57
C ARG A 107 22.95 -2.54 -11.45
N GLY A 108 23.08 -1.37 -10.82
CA GLY A 108 23.07 -0.07 -11.50
C GLY A 108 21.77 0.72 -11.34
N ALA A 109 20.73 0.15 -10.74
CA ALA A 109 19.53 0.90 -10.38
C ALA A 109 19.83 2.00 -9.35
N LYS A 110 19.21 3.17 -9.53
CA LYS A 110 19.38 4.34 -8.66
C LYS A 110 18.05 4.71 -8.00
N GLY A 111 18.12 5.26 -6.78
CA GLY A 111 16.92 5.65 -6.01
C GLY A 111 16.00 6.62 -6.74
N ARG A 112 16.54 7.57 -7.51
CA ARG A 112 15.75 8.46 -8.36
C ARG A 112 15.04 7.71 -9.50
N GLY A 113 15.72 6.74 -10.13
CA GLY A 113 15.12 5.88 -11.15
C GLY A 113 13.97 5.06 -10.59
N ALA A 114 14.13 4.48 -9.40
CA ALA A 114 13.05 3.77 -8.71
C ALA A 114 11.87 4.68 -8.37
N PHE A 115 12.11 5.90 -7.89
CA PHE A 115 11.07 6.86 -7.56
C PHE A 115 10.24 7.29 -8.77
N TYR A 116 10.89 7.74 -9.85
CA TYR A 116 10.17 8.14 -11.07
C TYR A 116 9.60 6.95 -11.82
N GLY A 117 10.25 5.79 -11.75
CA GLY A 117 9.71 4.52 -12.24
C GLY A 117 8.39 4.19 -11.57
N LEU A 118 8.33 4.23 -10.24
CA LEU A 118 7.10 4.01 -9.45
C LEU A 118 5.95 4.92 -9.91
N LEU A 119 6.21 6.23 -10.03
CA LEU A 119 5.21 7.20 -10.48
C LEU A 119 4.74 6.91 -11.91
N ALA A 120 5.65 6.56 -12.82
CA ALA A 120 5.32 6.20 -14.19
C ALA A 120 4.50 4.90 -14.26
N GLY A 121 4.83 3.89 -13.45
CA GLY A 121 4.08 2.63 -13.35
C GLY A 121 2.65 2.85 -12.87
N MET A 122 2.48 3.62 -11.78
CA MET A 122 1.15 3.99 -11.29
C MET A 122 0.36 4.78 -12.34
N GLY A 123 1.02 5.72 -13.03
CA GLY A 123 0.42 6.48 -14.13
C GLY A 123 -0.01 5.61 -15.30
N ALA A 124 0.80 4.63 -15.70
CA ALA A 124 0.46 3.69 -16.77
C ALA A 124 -0.73 2.79 -16.41
N VAL A 125 -0.82 2.34 -15.16
CA VAL A 125 -2.00 1.61 -14.67
C VAL A 125 -3.24 2.50 -14.68
N ALA A 126 -3.13 3.76 -14.24
CA ALA A 126 -4.26 4.69 -14.31
C ALA A 126 -4.73 4.91 -15.76
N VAL A 127 -3.79 5.18 -16.69
CA VAL A 127 -4.10 5.38 -18.10
C VAL A 127 -4.77 4.14 -18.70
N THR A 128 -4.27 2.95 -18.43
CA THR A 128 -4.85 1.70 -18.95
C THR A 128 -6.26 1.47 -18.41
N ARG A 129 -6.49 1.74 -17.13
CA ARG A 129 -7.84 1.66 -16.54
C ARG A 129 -8.84 2.61 -17.21
N PHE A 130 -8.45 3.84 -17.53
CA PHE A 130 -9.36 4.84 -18.13
C PHE A 130 -9.50 4.71 -19.65
N ARG A 131 -8.44 4.31 -20.37
CA ARG A 131 -8.42 4.24 -21.84
C ARG A 131 -8.78 2.86 -22.39
N ALA A 132 -8.56 1.80 -21.62
CA ALA A 132 -8.80 0.42 -22.02
C ALA A 132 -9.53 -0.36 -20.92
N PRO A 133 -10.79 -0.01 -20.61
CA PRO A 133 -11.54 -0.63 -19.50
C PRO A 133 -11.84 -2.12 -19.70
N SER A 134 -11.62 -2.65 -20.91
CA SER A 134 -11.71 -4.08 -21.23
C SER A 134 -10.55 -4.90 -20.67
N ILE A 135 -9.44 -4.27 -20.28
CA ILE A 135 -8.30 -4.96 -19.67
C ILE A 135 -8.66 -5.32 -18.22
N SER A 136 -8.63 -6.61 -17.91
CA SER A 136 -8.84 -7.12 -16.54
C SER A 136 -7.79 -6.56 -15.59
N PHE A 137 -8.20 -6.27 -14.34
CA PHE A 137 -7.34 -5.66 -13.33
C PHE A 137 -6.07 -6.48 -13.02
N LEU A 138 -6.07 -7.78 -13.31
CA LEU A 138 -4.91 -8.64 -13.17
C LEU A 138 -3.73 -8.20 -14.03
N TRP A 139 -4.01 -7.70 -15.24
CA TRP A 139 -2.98 -7.24 -16.18
C TRP A 139 -2.35 -5.91 -15.74
N HIS A 140 -3.04 -5.11 -14.94
CA HIS A 140 -2.45 -3.88 -14.39
C HIS A 140 -1.20 -4.16 -13.55
N ASN A 141 -1.12 -5.33 -12.89
CA ASN A 141 0.08 -5.69 -12.14
C ASN A 141 1.30 -5.85 -13.05
N VAL A 142 1.13 -6.54 -14.18
CA VAL A 142 2.19 -6.76 -15.17
C VAL A 142 2.60 -5.44 -15.82
N ILE A 143 1.61 -4.62 -16.20
CA ILE A 143 1.84 -3.30 -16.81
C ILE A 143 2.59 -2.40 -15.85
N GLY A 144 2.11 -2.26 -14.61
CA GLY A 144 2.77 -1.46 -13.58
C GLY A 144 4.20 -1.91 -13.34
N ALA A 145 4.43 -3.20 -13.09
CA ALA A 145 5.77 -3.74 -12.84
C ALA A 145 6.72 -3.51 -14.02
N GLY A 146 6.26 -3.82 -15.24
CA GLY A 146 7.03 -3.64 -16.46
C GLY A 146 7.39 -2.17 -16.70
N THR A 147 6.43 -1.25 -16.54
CA THR A 147 6.69 0.19 -16.68
C THR A 147 7.70 0.70 -15.66
N VAL A 148 7.60 0.29 -14.39
CA VAL A 148 8.57 0.70 -13.36
C VAL A 148 9.98 0.25 -13.71
N VAL A 149 10.15 -1.02 -14.10
CA VAL A 149 11.48 -1.56 -14.45
C VAL A 149 12.03 -0.84 -15.67
N LEU A 150 11.24 -0.66 -16.73
CA LEU A 150 11.68 0.00 -17.96
C LEU A 150 12.09 1.46 -17.70
N VAL A 151 11.21 2.26 -17.11
CA VAL A 151 11.47 3.69 -16.84
C VAL A 151 12.60 3.83 -15.82
N GLY A 152 12.61 2.97 -14.79
CA GLY A 152 13.62 2.98 -13.74
C GLY A 152 15.02 2.67 -14.25
N LEU A 153 15.17 1.70 -15.16
CA LEU A 153 16.46 1.39 -15.80
C LEU A 153 16.92 2.50 -16.74
N LEU A 154 16.01 3.05 -17.56
CA LEU A 154 16.34 4.16 -18.46
C LEU A 154 16.87 5.37 -17.67
N LEU A 155 16.16 5.79 -16.63
CA LEU A 155 16.55 6.92 -15.80
C LEU A 155 17.81 6.64 -14.96
N SER A 156 17.97 5.42 -14.48
CA SER A 156 19.19 5.02 -13.75
C SER A 156 20.42 5.02 -14.67
N GLY A 157 20.26 4.57 -15.92
CA GLY A 157 21.30 4.60 -16.93
C GLY A 157 21.71 6.02 -17.35
N MET A 158 20.74 6.93 -17.47
CA MET A 158 21.02 8.35 -17.73
C MET A 158 21.81 9.03 -16.60
N GLN A 159 21.57 8.62 -15.35
CA GLN A 159 22.28 9.15 -14.18
C GLN A 159 23.69 8.58 -14.06
N ALA A 160 23.91 7.32 -14.43
CA ALA A 160 25.25 6.73 -14.46
C ALA A 160 26.19 7.42 -15.47
N ARG A 161 25.63 8.09 -16.50
CA ARG A 161 26.39 8.83 -17.52
C ARG A 161 26.74 10.27 -17.14
N ARG A 162 26.22 10.80 -16.02
CA ARG A 162 26.62 12.12 -15.51
C ARG A 162 27.76 11.92 -14.50
N PRO A 163 29.02 12.28 -14.83
CA PRO A 163 30.05 12.32 -13.82
C PRO A 163 29.65 13.32 -12.73
N ALA A 164 29.89 12.96 -11.47
CA ALA A 164 29.73 13.88 -10.35
C ALA A 164 30.66 15.08 -10.59
N SER A 165 30.08 16.25 -10.83
CA SER A 165 30.75 17.54 -10.86
C SER A 165 31.09 18.00 -9.45
#